data_AF-A0A0K9PDZ8-F1
#
_entry.id   AF-A0A0K9PDZ8-F1
#
_cell.length_a   1.000
_cell.length_b   1.000
_cell.length_c   1.000
_cell.angle_alpha   90.00
_cell.angle_beta   90.00
_cell.angle_gamma   90.00
#
_symmetry.space_group_name_H-M   'P 1'
#
loop_
_entity.id
_entity.type
_entity.pdbx_description
1 polymer ?
#
loop_
_entity_poly.entity_id
_entity_poly.type
_entity_poly.pdbx_seq_one_letter_code
_entity_poly.pdbx_strand_id
1 'polypeptide(L)'
;MVFLCFLSQYVGEFNYSRLADFGAAISGSNKLLCQEVLEELDVYMRLKLTLELLKKEIEITKIQESIAKAIEEKISGEQRRFLLNEQLKAIKKELGVETDDKTALSGLYLKV
;
A
#
# COMPACT_ATOMS: atom_id res chain seq x y z
N MET A 1 -10.00 -9.51 18.78
CA MET A 1 -11.03 -9.24 19.81
C MET A 1 -10.45 -8.76 21.14
N VAL A 2 -9.34 -9.34 21.62
CA VAL A 2 -8.69 -8.93 22.89
C VAL A 2 -8.13 -7.50 22.83
N PHE A 3 -7.58 -7.08 21.69
CA PHE A 3 -7.01 -5.74 21.50
C PHE A 3 -8.06 -4.61 21.49
N LEU A 4 -9.26 -4.87 20.97
CA LEU A 4 -10.39 -3.92 20.99
C LEU A 4 -11.06 -3.85 22.38
N CYS A 5 -11.06 -4.95 23.13
CA CYS A 5 -11.54 -4.96 24.51
C CYS A 5 -10.63 -4.12 25.43
N PHE A 6 -9.31 -4.16 25.19
CA PHE A 6 -8.32 -3.32 25.89
C PHE A 6 -8.51 -1.82 25.62
N LEU A 7 -8.93 -1.46 24.40
CA LEU A 7 -9.25 -0.08 24.00
C LEU A 7 -10.45 0.50 24.77
N SER A 8 -11.50 -0.27 25.00
CA SER A 8 -12.71 0.21 25.70
C SER A 8 -12.43 0.52 27.19
N GLN A 9 -11.52 -0.21 27.81
CA GLN A 9 -11.20 -0.06 29.24
C GLN A 9 -10.26 1.13 29.54
N TYR A 10 -9.52 1.62 28.55
CA TYR A 10 -8.55 2.71 28.70
C TYR A 10 -9.13 4.12 28.46
N VAL A 11 -10.34 4.21 27.87
CA VAL A 11 -11.03 5.49 27.58
C VAL A 11 -11.73 6.09 28.81
N GLY A 12 -11.81 5.33 29.91
CA GLY A 12 -12.55 5.72 31.13
C GLY A 12 -11.94 6.87 31.96
N GLU A 13 -10.66 7.21 31.76
CA GLU A 13 -10.01 8.38 32.38
C GLU A 13 -9.20 9.13 31.32
N PHE A 14 -9.78 10.19 30.75
CA PHE A 14 -9.06 11.08 29.82
C PHE A 14 -7.94 11.80 30.58
N ASN A 15 -6.73 11.28 30.50
CA ASN A 15 -5.53 11.92 31.03
C ASN A 15 -4.58 12.24 29.87
N TYR A 16 -4.17 13.51 29.77
CA TYR A 16 -3.28 14.00 28.72
C TYR A 16 -1.96 13.22 28.63
N SER A 17 -1.42 12.74 29.75
CA SER A 17 -0.24 11.87 29.75
C SER A 17 -0.52 10.53 29.10
N ARG A 18 -1.64 9.89 29.44
CA ARG A 18 -2.06 8.61 28.85
C ARG A 18 -2.35 8.74 27.35
N LEU A 19 -2.89 9.88 26.92
CA LEU A 19 -3.12 10.16 25.50
C LEU A 19 -1.79 10.26 24.73
N ALA A 20 -0.79 10.91 25.32
CA ALA A 20 0.54 11.02 24.72
C ALA A 20 1.23 9.65 24.62
N ASP A 21 1.16 8.85 25.69
CA ASP A 21 1.72 7.49 25.73
C ASP A 21 1.00 6.57 24.72
N PHE A 22 -0.33 6.68 24.62
CA PHE A 22 -1.13 5.96 23.63
C PHE A 22 -0.75 6.35 22.21
N GLY A 23 -0.64 7.66 21.93
CA GLY A 23 -0.25 8.15 20.62
C GLY A 23 1.16 7.67 20.21
N ALA A 24 2.11 7.62 21.15
CA ALA A 24 3.44 7.08 20.88
C ALA A 24 3.39 5.58 20.58
N ALA A 25 2.62 4.80 21.35
CA ALA A 25 2.46 3.37 21.16
C ALA A 25 1.85 2.99 19.81
N ILE A 26 0.89 3.78 19.29
CA ILE A 26 0.27 3.51 17.98
C ILE A 26 1.07 4.06 16.80
N SER A 27 1.98 5.01 17.02
CA SER A 27 2.71 5.70 15.94
C SER A 27 3.69 4.84 15.15
N GLY A 28 3.90 3.57 15.53
CA GLY A 28 4.85 2.67 14.86
C GLY A 28 6.31 3.14 14.90
N SER A 29 6.61 4.19 15.67
CA SER A 29 7.87 4.91 15.66
C SER A 29 9.03 4.07 16.23
N ASN A 30 10.26 4.49 15.90
CA ASN A 30 11.48 3.84 16.40
C ASN A 30 11.49 3.82 17.94
N LYS A 31 11.98 2.73 18.53
CA LYS A 31 12.09 2.55 19.98
C LYS A 31 12.76 3.73 20.69
N LEU A 32 13.74 4.36 20.05
CA LEU A 32 14.41 5.56 20.58
C LEU A 32 13.47 6.77 20.67
N LEU A 33 12.67 7.03 19.65
CA LEU A 33 11.71 8.14 19.63
C LEU A 33 10.56 7.90 20.62
N CYS A 34 10.09 6.66 20.75
CA CYS A 34 9.11 6.32 21.77
C CYS A 34 9.67 6.50 23.18
N GLN A 35 10.97 6.21 23.39
CA GLN A 35 11.64 6.43 24.65
C GLN A 35 11.76 7.93 24.98
N GLU A 36 12.11 8.77 24.00
CA GLU A 36 12.15 10.23 24.17
C GLU A 36 10.80 10.80 24.64
N VAL A 37 9.68 10.27 24.12
CA VAL A 37 8.34 10.64 24.60
C VAL A 37 8.11 10.19 26.05
N LEU A 38 8.48 8.96 26.40
CA LEU A 38 8.25 8.41 27.75
C LEU A 38 9.11 9.08 28.82
N GLU A 39 10.28 9.59 28.45
CA GLU A 39 11.21 10.29 29.35
C GLU A 39 10.80 11.75 29.61
N GLU A 40 9.97 12.34 28.75
CA GLU A 40 9.53 13.71 28.91
C GLU A 40 8.52 13.85 30.07
N LEU A 41 8.90 14.60 31.11
CA LEU A 41 8.09 14.76 32.33
C LEU A 41 6.97 15.79 32.14
N ASP A 42 7.17 16.79 31.28
CA ASP A 42 6.13 17.77 30.97
C ASP A 42 5.11 17.17 29.99
N VAL A 43 3.87 17.05 30.45
CA VAL A 43 2.74 16.51 29.69
C VAL A 43 2.50 17.28 28.38
N TYR A 44 2.69 18.60 28.39
CA TYR A 44 2.50 19.41 27.19
C TYR A 44 3.57 19.10 26.13
N MET A 45 4.83 19.03 26.56
CA MET A 45 5.95 18.69 25.69
C MET A 45 5.83 17.25 25.17
N ARG A 46 5.41 16.32 26.03
CA ARG A 46 5.14 14.94 25.65
C ARG A 46 4.08 14.83 24.56
N LEU A 47 2.96 15.53 24.71
CA LEU A 47 1.90 15.57 23.68
C LEU A 47 2.41 16.16 22.36
N LYS A 48 3.27 17.18 22.42
CA LYS A 48 3.85 17.79 21.22
C LYS A 48 4.76 16.82 20.47
N LEU A 49 5.64 16.10 21.18
CA LEU A 49 6.50 15.07 20.61
C LEU A 49 5.67 13.95 19.98
N THR A 50 4.68 13.43 20.70
CA THR A 50 3.74 12.42 20.17
C THR A 50 3.02 12.91 18.92
N LEU A 51 2.57 14.17 18.90
CA LEU A 51 1.90 14.74 17.74
C LEU A 51 2.81 14.81 16.51
N GLU A 52 4.09 15.14 16.70
CA GLU A 52 5.07 15.15 15.61
C GLU A 52 5.31 13.74 15.04
N LEU A 53 5.38 12.72 15.89
CA LEU A 53 5.48 11.32 15.46
C LEU A 53 4.26 10.90 14.62
N LEU A 54 3.06 11.19 15.12
CA LEU A 54 1.82 10.84 14.41
C LEU A 54 1.69 11.57 13.06
N LYS A 55 2.13 12.83 12.97
CA LYS A 55 2.13 13.56 11.69
C LYS A 55 3.01 12.88 10.65
N LYS A 56 4.23 12.48 11.03
CA LYS A 56 5.14 11.75 10.15
C LYS A 56 4.53 10.43 9.69
N GLU A 57 3.88 9.71 10.59
CA GLU A 57 3.24 8.43 10.26
C GLU A 57 2.10 8.60 9.26
N ILE A 58 1.29 9.66 9.39
CA ILE A 58 0.23 9.99 8.42
C ILE A 58 0.83 10.33 7.05
N GLU A 59 1.94 11.06 6.99
CA GLU A 59 2.61 11.38 5.73
C GLU A 59 3.12 10.12 5.02
N ILE A 60 3.79 9.22 5.76
CA ILE A 60 4.25 7.94 5.24
C ILE A 60 3.08 7.11 4.72
N THR A 61 2.00 7.02 5.50
CA THR A 61 0.79 6.26 5.13
C THR A 61 0.18 6.80 3.84
N LYS A 62 0.06 8.13 3.68
CA LYS A 62 -0.46 8.74 2.45
C LYS A 62 0.39 8.40 1.23
N ILE A 63 1.72 8.41 1.39
CA ILE A 63 2.62 8.03 0.30
C ILE A 63 2.42 6.56 -0.06
N GLN A 64 2.39 5.66 0.93
CA GLN A 64 2.13 4.23 0.71
C GLN A 64 0.80 3.98 0.01
N GLU A 65 -0.28 4.67 0.41
CA GLU A 65 -1.59 4.60 -0.26
C GLU A 65 -1.53 5.08 -1.70
N SER A 66 -0.83 6.19 -1.98
CA SER A 66 -0.68 6.69 -3.34
C SER A 66 0.09 5.73 -4.25
N ILE A 67 1.14 5.08 -3.71
CA ILE A 67 1.91 4.05 -4.43
C ILE A 67 1.03 2.84 -4.70
N ALA A 68 0.28 2.37 -3.70
CA ALA A 68 -0.64 1.24 -3.84
C ALA A 68 -1.68 1.49 -4.94
N LYS A 69 -2.29 2.68 -4.95
CA LYS A 69 -3.24 3.08 -6.00
C LYS A 69 -2.59 3.11 -7.39
N ALA A 70 -1.40 3.69 -7.51
CA ALA A 70 -0.68 3.74 -8.78
C ALA A 70 -0.31 2.35 -9.32
N ILE A 71 0.01 1.40 -8.43
CA ILE A 71 0.28 0.01 -8.79
C ILE A 71 -1.01 -0.68 -9.26
N GLU A 72 -2.11 -0.50 -8.51
CA GLU A 72 -3.41 -1.10 -8.83
C GLU A 72 -3.94 -0.62 -10.19
N GLU A 73 -3.82 0.67 -10.49
CA GLU A 73 -4.20 1.24 -11.79
C GLU A 73 -3.38 0.65 -12.95
N LYS A 74 -2.06 0.49 -12.77
CA LYS A 74 -1.19 -0.15 -13.78
C LYS A 74 -1.57 -1.60 -14.02
N ILE A 75 -1.75 -2.38 -12.96
CA ILE A 75 -2.11 -3.80 -13.04
C ILE A 75 -3.48 -3.95 -13.73
N SER A 76 -4.47 -3.14 -13.34
CA SER A 76 -5.80 -3.16 -13.96
C SER A 76 -5.74 -2.88 -15.46
N GLY A 77 -4.94 -1.88 -15.87
CA GLY A 77 -4.72 -1.56 -17.28
C GLY A 77 -4.05 -2.70 -18.05
N GLU A 78 -3.01 -3.32 -17.50
CA GLU A 78 -2.30 -4.44 -18.12
C GLU A 78 -3.18 -5.69 -18.24
N GLN A 79 -3.90 -6.05 -17.17
CA GLN A 79 -4.85 -7.16 -17.18
C GLN A 79 -5.94 -6.97 -18.24
N ARG A 80 -6.49 -5.76 -18.36
CA ARG A 80 -7.49 -5.43 -19.38
C ARG A 80 -6.94 -5.61 -20.79
N ARG A 81 -5.72 -5.13 -21.07
CA ARG A 81 -5.06 -5.29 -22.37
C ARG A 81 -4.76 -6.75 -22.68
N PHE A 82 -4.28 -7.51 -21.70
CA PHE A 82 -4.02 -8.94 -21.84
C PHE A 82 -5.30 -9.70 -22.20
N LEU A 83 -6.40 -9.45 -21.48
CA LEU A 83 -7.68 -10.10 -21.74
C LEU A 83 -8.21 -9.78 -23.15
N LEU A 84 -8.17 -8.50 -23.56
CA LEU A 84 -8.61 -8.09 -24.90
C LEU A 84 -7.77 -8.74 -26.01
N ASN A 85 -6.46 -8.88 -25.80
CA ASN A 85 -5.58 -9.55 -26.76
C ASN A 85 -5.89 -11.05 -26.87
N GLU A 86 -6.16 -11.73 -25.76
CA GLU A 86 -6.57 -13.14 -25.78
C GLU A 86 -7.94 -13.32 -26.46
N GLN A 87 -8.89 -12.44 -26.21
CA GLN A 87 -10.18 -12.43 -26.92
C GLN A 87 -9.99 -12.21 -28.43
N LEU A 88 -9.15 -11.27 -28.84
CA LEU A 88 -8.83 -11.04 -30.25
C LEU A 88 -8.15 -12.25 -30.90
N LYS A 89 -7.24 -12.94 -30.19
CA LYS A 89 -6.64 -14.19 -30.69
C LYS A 89 -7.67 -15.30 -30.86
N ALA A 90 -8.59 -15.45 -29.90
CA ALA A 90 -9.67 -16.42 -29.97
C ALA A 90 -10.59 -16.14 -31.17
N ILE A 91 -11.02 -14.90 -31.37
CA ILE A 91 -11.84 -14.47 -32.52
C ILE A 91 -11.11 -14.75 -33.84
N LYS A 92 -9.83 -14.40 -33.96
CA LYS A 92 -9.02 -14.69 -35.17
C LYS A 92 -8.93 -16.18 -35.49
N LYS A 93 -8.81 -17.01 -34.44
CA LYS A 93 -8.78 -18.48 -34.56
C LYS A 93 -10.14 -19.05 -34.99
N GLU A 94 -11.25 -18.53 -34.45
CA GLU A 94 -12.61 -18.96 -34.83
C GLU A 94 -12.99 -18.52 -36.25
N LEU A 95 -12.53 -17.35 -36.69
CA LEU A 95 -12.75 -16.85 -38.06
C LEU A 95 -11.93 -17.60 -39.13
N GLY A 96 -11.11 -18.58 -38.74
CA GLY A 96 -10.30 -19.38 -39.67
C GLY A 96 -9.17 -18.58 -40.35
N VAL A 97 -8.86 -17.38 -39.84
CA VAL A 97 -7.69 -16.61 -40.27
C VAL A 97 -6.51 -17.13 -39.47
N GLU A 98 -6.02 -18.32 -39.85
CA GLU A 98 -4.63 -18.67 -39.54
C GLU A 98 -3.77 -17.53 -40.06
N THR A 99 -3.15 -16.78 -39.15
CA THR A 99 -2.24 -15.71 -39.52
C THR A 99 -1.14 -16.31 -40.39
N ASP A 100 -1.23 -16.05 -41.68
CA ASP A 100 -0.27 -16.39 -42.73
C ASP A 100 1.10 -15.69 -42.53
N ASP A 101 1.29 -14.99 -41.40
CA ASP A 101 2.49 -14.22 -41.11
C ASP A 101 3.66 -15.07 -40.59
N LYS A 102 3.43 -16.31 -40.12
CA LYS A 102 4.52 -17.23 -39.71
C LYS A 102 4.90 -18.25 -40.77
N THR A 103 4.02 -18.54 -41.72
CA THR A 103 4.28 -19.49 -42.81
C THR A 103 5.05 -18.82 -43.96
N ALA A 104 4.83 -17.51 -44.20
CA ALA A 104 5.60 -16.76 -45.20
C ALA A 104 7.06 -16.50 -44.79
N LEU A 105 7.35 -16.29 -43.49
CA LEU A 105 8.71 -16.03 -43.00
C LEU A 105 9.58 -17.29 -42.90
N SER A 106 8.99 -18.48 -42.72
CA SER A 106 9.73 -19.75 -42.69
C SER A 106 10.10 -20.27 -44.08
N GLY A 107 9.38 -19.85 -45.14
CA GLY A 107 9.68 -20.22 -46.54
C GLY A 107 10.82 -19.43 -47.19
N LEU A 108 11.16 -18.23 -46.67
CA LEU A 108 12.20 -17.38 -47.26
C LEU A 108 13.62 -17.73 -46.76
N TYR A 109 13.74 -18.40 -45.61
CA TYR A 109 15.03 -18.81 -45.02
C TYR A 109 15.54 -20.18 -45.49
N LEU A 110 14.77 -20.91 -46.32
CA LEU A 110 15.13 -22.25 -46.83
C LEU A 110 15.46 -22.28 -48.34
N LYS A 111 15.63 -21.11 -48.98
CA LYS A 111 16.07 -20.98 -50.39
C LYS A 111 17.45 -20.30 -50.51
N VAL A 112 18.42 -20.79 -49.76
CA VAL A 112 19.85 -20.56 -50.02
C VAL A 112 20.51 -21.91 -50.27
#